data_AF-I7ARQ7-F1
#
_entry.id   AF-I7ARQ7-F1
#
_cell.length_a   1.000
_cell.length_b   1.000
_cell.length_c   1.000
_cell.angle_alpha   90.00
_cell.angle_beta   90.00
_cell.angle_gamma   90.00
#
_symmetry.space_group_name_H-M   'P 1'
#
loop_
_entity.id
_entity.type
_entity.pdbx_description
1 polymer ?
#
loop_
_entity_poly.entity_id
_entity_poly.type
_entity_poly.pdbx_seq_one_letter_code
_entity_poly.pdbx_strand_id
1 'polypeptide(L)'
;METFGMIEAMRCKSRFSSGDYVGYKNYLRAQMRRPGQKGEERMLCKLESNLSKFFIFNSVGFLKSNLRILRKNESEFGTMYSNLVKGIMGKGVEVNTLLELRKKLMPCRTFVNQVDALLESPPYNFDVSSLKVRHMWNDIPIGFNSSFEKDQFLEGKAPQGVGYDADISRAILKVENKKMRLISLIKTKPGKIICINKKVEELLRALYGLKTVLNENLIESSHTEKLIKDTEELRMYCFNIMEFMKCLKWDDSIDTFRVPSSFKTVDLQILRMREDLSYIPRKCSRNVITKYLEELLRPKKPIIKVPFIPVLFDIARDYISYPAEDRKMSELFKKLHIQND
;
A
#
# COMPACT_ATOMS: atom_id res chain seq x y z
N MET A 1 0.99 34.00 -2.08
CA MET A 1 1.12 32.61 -1.58
C MET A 1 0.91 32.48 -0.08
N GLU A 2 1.47 33.36 0.75
CA GLU A 2 1.34 33.30 2.22
C GLU A 2 -0.11 33.18 2.73
N THR A 3 -1.03 33.98 2.19
CA THR A 3 -2.46 33.95 2.52
C THR A 3 -3.12 32.60 2.20
N PHE A 4 -2.75 31.95 1.09
CA PHE A 4 -3.24 30.61 0.76
C PHE A 4 -2.68 29.56 1.72
N GLY A 5 -1.42 29.69 2.14
CA GLY A 5 -0.82 28.83 3.16
C GLY A 5 -1.54 28.92 4.51
N MET A 6 -1.95 30.13 4.94
CA MET A 6 -2.75 30.32 6.15
C MET A 6 -4.11 29.61 6.05
N ILE A 7 -4.80 29.73 4.90
CA ILE A 7 -6.07 29.03 4.68
C ILE A 7 -5.87 27.52 4.67
N GLU A 8 -4.85 27.01 3.98
CA GLU A 8 -4.52 25.59 3.94
C GLU A 8 -4.30 25.04 5.35
N ALA A 9 -3.51 25.73 6.18
CA ALA A 9 -3.28 25.34 7.57
C ALA A 9 -4.58 25.28 8.38
N MET A 10 -5.48 26.26 8.21
CA MET A 10 -6.81 26.26 8.84
C MET A 10 -7.66 25.07 8.37
N ARG A 11 -7.69 24.80 7.06
CA ARG A 11 -8.46 23.69 6.46
C ARG A 11 -7.95 22.33 6.93
N CYS A 12 -6.64 22.12 6.97
CA CYS A 12 -6.01 20.90 7.45
C CYS A 12 -6.34 20.64 8.93
N LYS A 13 -6.30 21.68 9.78
CA LYS A 13 -6.57 21.57 11.21
C LYS A 13 -8.01 21.13 11.53
N SER A 14 -8.95 21.45 10.65
CA SER A 14 -10.38 21.27 10.89
C SER A 14 -11.05 20.29 9.91
N ARG A 15 -10.27 19.37 9.32
CA ARG A 15 -10.79 18.26 8.49
C ARG A 15 -11.68 18.72 7.33
N PHE A 16 -11.38 19.89 6.75
CA PHE A 16 -12.15 20.44 5.63
C PHE A 16 -12.21 19.47 4.45
N SER A 17 -11.09 18.83 4.11
CA SER A 17 -11.00 17.84 3.02
C SER A 17 -11.79 16.55 3.28
N SER A 18 -12.21 16.30 4.53
CA SER A 18 -13.05 15.16 4.90
C SER A 18 -14.55 15.49 4.85
N GLY A 19 -14.92 16.70 4.39
CA GLY A 19 -16.31 17.13 4.29
C GLY A 19 -16.91 17.69 5.59
N ASP A 20 -16.12 17.88 6.65
CA ASP A 20 -16.60 18.49 7.91
C ASP A 20 -16.71 20.02 7.81
N TYR A 21 -17.60 20.48 6.92
CA TYR A 21 -17.82 21.90 6.68
C TYR A 21 -18.51 22.60 7.86
N VAL A 22 -19.30 21.86 8.65
CA VAL A 22 -19.96 22.38 9.85
C VAL A 22 -18.94 22.65 10.95
N GLY A 23 -18.07 21.67 11.23
CA GLY A 23 -16.96 21.80 12.18
C GLY A 23 -16.01 22.92 11.77
N TYR A 24 -15.62 22.96 10.49
CA TYR A 24 -14.76 24.04 9.99
C TYR A 24 -15.40 25.43 10.13
N LYS A 25 -16.70 25.59 9.78
CA LYS A 25 -17.43 26.85 9.97
C LYS A 25 -17.44 27.29 11.44
N ASN A 26 -17.62 26.35 12.37
CA ASN A 26 -17.63 26.64 13.80
C ASN A 26 -16.24 27.06 14.30
N TYR A 27 -15.18 26.39 13.82
CA TYR A 27 -13.80 26.78 14.06
C TYR A 27 -13.53 28.22 13.59
N LEU A 28 -13.93 28.58 12.36
CA LEU A 28 -13.75 29.94 11.82
C LEU A 28 -14.52 30.98 12.64
N ARG A 29 -15.73 30.65 13.12
CA ARG A 29 -16.52 31.52 14.00
C ARG A 29 -15.81 31.78 15.33
N ALA A 30 -15.16 30.76 15.89
CA ALA A 30 -14.37 30.90 17.11
C ALA A 30 -13.12 31.76 16.87
N GLN A 31 -12.43 31.59 15.73
CA GLN A 31 -11.29 32.44 15.36
C GLN A 31 -11.70 33.92 15.30
N MET A 32 -12.78 34.26 14.58
CA MET A 32 -13.29 35.62 14.45
C MET A 32 -13.67 36.32 15.77
N ARG A 33 -13.86 35.55 16.86
CA ARG A 33 -14.19 36.08 18.19
C ARG A 33 -12.95 36.30 19.06
N ARG A 34 -11.76 35.88 18.63
CA ARG A 34 -10.53 36.03 19.41
C ARG A 34 -10.13 37.50 19.51
N PRO A 35 -9.75 37.98 20.71
CA PRO A 35 -9.18 39.32 20.88
C PRO A 35 -7.93 39.46 20.01
N GLY A 36 -7.81 40.58 19.29
CA GLY A 36 -6.60 40.90 18.50
C GLY A 36 -6.64 40.54 17.01
N GLN A 37 -7.64 39.81 16.52
CA GLN A 37 -7.78 39.58 15.07
C GLN A 37 -8.14 40.88 14.34
N LYS A 38 -7.24 41.37 13.49
CA LYS A 38 -7.43 42.58 12.67
C LYS A 38 -7.62 42.25 11.19
N GLY A 39 -8.36 43.14 10.52
CA GLY A 39 -8.44 43.29 9.05
C GLY A 39 -8.45 42.00 8.23
N GLU A 40 -7.27 41.59 7.78
CA GLU A 40 -7.04 40.52 6.82
C GLU A 40 -7.47 39.15 7.35
N GLU A 41 -7.04 38.71 8.54
CA GLU A 41 -7.43 37.40 9.08
C GLU A 41 -8.95 37.26 9.23
N ARG A 42 -9.60 38.34 9.66
CA ARG A 42 -11.06 38.38 9.81
C ARG A 42 -11.76 38.31 8.45
N MET A 43 -11.19 38.95 7.42
CA MET A 43 -11.65 38.81 6.04
C MET A 43 -11.52 37.37 5.55
N LEU A 44 -10.37 36.72 5.75
CA LEU A 44 -10.14 35.32 5.37
C LEU A 44 -11.13 34.38 6.04
N CYS A 45 -11.33 34.53 7.35
CA CYS A 45 -12.31 33.73 8.08
C CYS A 45 -13.73 33.91 7.54
N LYS A 46 -14.09 35.13 7.12
CA LYS A 46 -15.39 35.41 6.51
C LYS A 46 -15.53 34.75 5.13
N LEU A 47 -14.49 34.80 4.30
CA LEU A 47 -14.46 34.13 2.99
C LEU A 47 -14.64 32.62 3.12
N GLU A 48 -13.85 31.99 3.98
CA GLU A 48 -13.90 30.54 4.22
C GLU A 48 -15.20 30.12 4.94
N SER A 49 -15.76 30.97 5.81
CA SER A 49 -17.06 30.70 6.45
C SER A 49 -18.19 30.68 5.42
N ASN A 50 -18.20 31.61 4.47
CA ASN A 50 -19.16 31.63 3.37
C ASN A 50 -18.96 30.44 2.43
N LEU A 51 -17.72 30.07 2.12
CA LEU A 51 -17.42 28.89 1.32
C LEU A 51 -17.94 27.61 2.01
N SER A 52 -17.75 27.51 3.33
CA SER A 52 -18.28 26.39 4.12
C SER A 52 -19.81 26.36 4.11
N LYS A 53 -20.47 27.51 4.24
CA LYS A 53 -21.93 27.62 4.11
C LYS A 53 -22.42 27.24 2.72
N PHE A 54 -21.67 27.57 1.67
CA PHE A 54 -21.98 27.08 0.33
C PHE A 54 -21.97 25.55 0.29
N PHE A 55 -20.92 24.89 0.79
CA PHE A 55 -20.90 23.43 0.80
C PHE A 55 -21.98 22.78 1.70
N ILE A 56 -22.42 23.44 2.77
CA ILE A 56 -23.49 22.95 3.66
C ILE A 56 -24.88 23.11 3.02
N PHE A 57 -25.16 24.28 2.43
CA PHE A 57 -26.51 24.67 2.00
C PHE A 57 -26.70 24.71 0.48
N ASN A 58 -25.64 24.47 -0.28
CA ASN A 58 -25.56 24.61 -1.73
C ASN A 58 -26.08 25.95 -2.29
N SER A 59 -25.95 27.04 -1.51
CA SER A 59 -26.47 28.36 -1.90
C SER A 59 -25.40 29.26 -2.49
N VAL A 60 -25.53 29.55 -3.78
CA VAL A 60 -24.67 30.47 -4.56
C VAL A 60 -24.64 31.89 -3.95
N GLY A 61 -25.62 32.26 -3.13
CA GLY A 61 -25.65 33.54 -2.40
C GLY A 61 -24.41 33.77 -1.52
N PHE A 62 -23.87 32.70 -0.91
CA PHE A 62 -22.65 32.79 -0.10
C PHE A 62 -21.41 33.07 -0.95
N LEU A 63 -21.32 32.45 -2.14
CA LEU A 63 -20.24 32.70 -3.10
C LEU A 63 -20.32 34.12 -3.68
N LYS A 64 -21.52 34.63 -3.97
CA LYS A 64 -21.72 36.05 -4.35
C LYS A 64 -21.24 36.99 -3.25
N SER A 65 -21.45 36.64 -1.97
CA SER A 65 -20.94 37.41 -0.83
C SER A 65 -19.40 37.47 -0.82
N ASN A 66 -18.73 36.35 -1.12
CA ASN A 66 -17.28 36.31 -1.27
C ASN A 66 -16.79 37.24 -2.37
N LEU A 67 -17.42 37.22 -3.55
CA LEU A 67 -17.05 38.12 -4.64
C LEU A 67 -17.25 39.61 -4.28
N ARG A 68 -18.26 39.95 -3.47
CA ARG A 68 -18.44 41.33 -2.98
C ARG A 68 -17.33 41.74 -2.01
N ILE A 69 -16.93 40.85 -1.12
CA ILE A 69 -15.82 41.06 -0.18
C ILE A 69 -14.50 41.29 -0.96
N LEU A 70 -14.30 40.54 -2.05
CA LEU A 70 -13.10 40.60 -2.87
C LEU A 70 -13.10 41.73 -3.91
N ARG A 71 -14.23 42.41 -4.14
CA ARG A 71 -14.41 43.39 -5.23
C ARG A 71 -13.36 44.52 -5.25
N LYS A 72 -12.85 44.91 -4.09
CA LYS A 72 -11.83 45.96 -3.94
C LYS A 72 -10.43 45.40 -3.64
N ASN A 73 -10.27 44.08 -3.66
CA ASN A 73 -9.00 43.44 -3.37
C ASN A 73 -8.32 43.06 -4.70
N GLU A 74 -7.47 43.98 -5.18
CA GLU A 74 -6.70 43.82 -6.42
C GLU A 74 -5.38 43.05 -6.22
N SER A 75 -5.13 42.54 -5.00
CA SER A 75 -3.97 41.69 -4.75
C SER A 75 -4.02 40.40 -5.57
N GLU A 76 -2.87 39.77 -5.76
CA GLU A 76 -2.78 38.46 -6.40
C GLU A 76 -3.70 37.44 -5.73
N PHE A 77 -3.75 37.43 -4.38
CA PHE A 77 -4.68 36.60 -3.62
C PHE A 77 -6.15 36.88 -4.00
N GLY A 78 -6.53 38.16 -4.04
CA GLY A 78 -7.89 38.60 -4.35
C GLY A 78 -8.35 38.09 -5.72
N THR A 79 -7.48 38.22 -6.71
CA THR A 79 -7.71 37.74 -8.09
C THR A 79 -7.81 36.21 -8.15
N MET A 80 -6.84 35.50 -7.58
CA MET A 80 -6.81 34.03 -7.57
C MET A 80 -8.03 33.43 -6.86
N TYR A 81 -8.37 33.92 -5.67
CA TYR A 81 -9.50 33.43 -4.91
C TYR A 81 -10.83 33.80 -5.59
N SER A 82 -10.92 34.97 -6.22
CA SER A 82 -12.10 35.34 -7.01
C SER A 82 -12.31 34.41 -8.20
N ASN A 83 -11.24 34.02 -8.90
CA ASN A 83 -11.31 33.07 -10.01
C ASN A 83 -11.75 31.69 -9.53
N LEU A 84 -11.22 31.21 -8.40
CA LEU A 84 -11.69 29.97 -7.77
C LEU A 84 -13.20 30.02 -7.48
N VAL A 85 -13.67 31.09 -6.81
CA VAL A 85 -15.08 31.26 -6.45
C VAL A 85 -15.97 31.35 -7.69
N LYS A 86 -15.55 32.08 -8.73
CA LYS A 86 -16.28 32.13 -10.01
C LYS A 86 -16.36 30.75 -10.67
N GLY A 87 -15.27 29.99 -10.64
CA GLY A 87 -15.22 28.61 -11.12
C GLY A 87 -16.24 27.72 -10.41
N ILE A 88 -16.26 27.74 -9.08
CA ILE A 88 -17.24 26.99 -8.25
C ILE A 88 -18.68 27.39 -8.57
N MET A 89 -18.92 28.66 -8.90
CA MET A 89 -20.25 29.14 -9.30
C MET A 89 -20.67 28.75 -10.72
N GLY A 90 -19.81 28.08 -11.50
CA GLY A 90 -20.05 27.80 -12.92
C GLY A 90 -19.98 29.03 -13.82
N LYS A 91 -19.35 30.12 -13.36
CA LYS A 91 -19.26 31.38 -14.12
C LYS A 91 -18.05 31.42 -15.04
N GLY A 92 -18.13 30.67 -16.15
CA GLY A 92 -17.31 30.84 -17.37
C GLY A 92 -15.86 31.26 -17.15
N VAL A 93 -15.12 30.56 -16.28
CA VAL A 93 -13.68 30.80 -16.08
C VAL A 93 -12.96 29.99 -17.13
N GLU A 94 -12.06 30.58 -17.90
CA GLU A 94 -11.31 29.83 -18.90
C GLU A 94 -10.48 28.71 -18.26
N VAL A 95 -10.41 27.55 -18.93
CA VAL A 95 -9.64 26.38 -18.47
C VAL A 95 -8.19 26.78 -18.17
N ASN A 96 -7.56 27.57 -19.04
CA ASN A 96 -6.18 28.05 -18.85
C ASN A 96 -6.00 28.84 -17.55
N THR A 97 -7.01 29.62 -17.14
CA THR A 97 -6.97 30.36 -15.88
C THR A 97 -7.00 29.40 -14.68
N LEU A 98 -7.78 28.31 -14.77
CA LEU A 98 -7.82 27.28 -13.73
C LEU A 98 -6.52 26.47 -13.68
N LEU A 99 -5.91 26.17 -14.83
CA LEU A 99 -4.61 25.48 -14.89
C LEU A 99 -3.48 26.31 -14.28
N GLU A 100 -3.43 27.61 -14.58
CA GLU A 100 -2.46 28.52 -13.96
C GLU A 100 -2.70 28.67 -12.46
N LEU A 101 -3.96 28.76 -12.03
CA LEU A 101 -4.32 28.77 -10.61
C LEU A 101 -3.83 27.48 -9.91
N ARG A 102 -4.08 26.31 -10.51
CA ARG A 102 -3.63 25.02 -10.02
C ARG A 102 -2.11 24.99 -9.85
N LYS A 103 -1.36 25.40 -10.87
CA LYS A 103 0.11 25.45 -10.88
C LYS A 103 0.67 26.32 -9.75
N LYS A 104 0.06 27.48 -9.49
CA LYS A 104 0.46 28.35 -8.38
C LYS A 104 0.12 27.76 -7.01
N LEU A 105 -0.96 27.00 -6.91
CA LEU A 105 -1.46 26.41 -5.65
C LEU A 105 -0.96 25.00 -5.39
N MET A 106 0.01 24.50 -6.16
CA MET A 106 0.61 23.16 -5.99
C MET A 106 1.04 22.79 -4.55
N PRO A 107 1.54 23.73 -3.72
CA PRO A 107 1.84 23.45 -2.31
C PRO A 107 0.62 23.30 -1.40
N CYS A 108 -0.58 23.70 -1.86
CA CYS A 108 -1.81 23.76 -1.07
C CYS A 108 -2.80 22.68 -1.53
N ARG A 109 -2.70 21.49 -0.92
CA ARG A 109 -3.48 20.29 -1.28
C ARG A 109 -4.98 20.55 -1.39
N THR A 110 -5.60 21.25 -0.44
CA THR A 110 -7.06 21.44 -0.47
C THR A 110 -7.51 22.28 -1.66
N PHE A 111 -6.69 23.25 -2.08
CA PHE A 111 -6.98 24.07 -3.24
C PHE A 111 -6.76 23.33 -4.55
N VAL A 112 -5.68 22.55 -4.65
CA VAL A 112 -5.45 21.68 -5.83
C VAL A 112 -6.63 20.75 -6.04
N ASN A 113 -7.08 20.06 -4.98
CA ASN A 113 -8.25 19.17 -5.08
C ASN A 113 -9.53 19.90 -5.50
N GLN A 114 -9.73 21.14 -5.04
CA GLN A 114 -10.88 21.95 -5.47
C GLN A 114 -10.78 22.33 -6.95
N VAL A 115 -9.60 22.73 -7.42
CA VAL A 115 -9.40 23.09 -8.83
C VAL A 115 -9.53 21.85 -9.73
N ASP A 116 -8.99 20.71 -9.31
CA ASP A 116 -9.10 19.45 -10.03
C ASP A 116 -10.57 19.01 -10.14
N ALA A 117 -11.33 19.06 -9.04
CA ALA A 117 -12.76 18.77 -9.07
C ALA A 117 -13.56 19.72 -9.98
N LEU A 118 -13.15 21.00 -10.09
CA LEU A 118 -13.76 21.93 -11.03
C LEU A 118 -13.45 21.56 -12.48
N LEU A 119 -12.19 21.26 -12.77
CA LEU A 119 -11.72 20.88 -14.11
C LEU A 119 -12.40 19.59 -14.60
N GLU A 120 -12.56 18.59 -13.73
CA GLU A 120 -13.24 17.33 -14.05
C GLU A 120 -14.75 17.50 -14.25
N SER A 121 -15.36 18.54 -13.66
CA SER A 121 -16.80 18.78 -13.73
C SER A 121 -17.22 19.54 -15.00
N PRO A 122 -18.48 19.41 -15.46
CA PRO A 122 -19.03 20.29 -16.47
C PRO A 122 -18.92 21.77 -16.08
N PRO A 123 -18.60 22.68 -17.01
CA PRO A 123 -18.52 22.48 -18.46
C PRO A 123 -17.13 22.05 -18.99
N TYR A 124 -16.13 21.85 -18.12
CA TYR A 124 -14.74 21.70 -18.57
C TYR A 124 -14.39 20.27 -18.97
N ASN A 125 -14.86 19.26 -18.23
CA ASN A 125 -14.61 17.82 -18.49
C ASN A 125 -13.14 17.52 -18.83
N PHE A 126 -12.22 18.19 -18.14
CA PHE A 126 -10.78 18.12 -18.40
C PHE A 126 -10.15 16.96 -17.61
N ASP A 127 -9.34 16.14 -18.28
CA ASP A 127 -8.62 15.04 -17.64
C ASP A 127 -7.39 15.54 -16.85
N VAL A 128 -7.54 15.59 -15.53
CA VAL A 128 -6.49 16.03 -14.60
C VAL A 128 -5.42 14.97 -14.34
N SER A 129 -5.56 13.74 -14.85
CA SER A 129 -4.57 12.66 -14.65
C SER A 129 -3.17 13.05 -15.16
N SER A 130 -3.14 13.86 -16.23
CA SER A 130 -1.93 14.40 -16.84
C SER A 130 -1.24 15.47 -15.98
N LEU A 131 -1.94 16.07 -15.01
CA LEU A 131 -1.45 17.16 -14.16
C LEU A 131 -0.81 16.65 -12.85
N LYS A 132 -0.81 15.34 -12.61
CA LYS A 132 -0.22 14.72 -11.42
C LYS A 132 1.29 14.96 -11.35
N VAL A 133 1.78 15.26 -10.15
CA VAL A 133 3.20 15.29 -9.83
C VAL A 133 3.74 13.87 -9.82
N ARG A 134 4.53 13.52 -10.82
CA ARG A 134 5.13 12.19 -10.93
C ARG A 134 6.38 12.07 -10.06
N HIS A 135 6.52 10.93 -9.40
CA HIS A 135 7.71 10.53 -8.66
C HIS A 135 8.03 9.07 -8.99
N MET A 136 9.31 8.78 -9.22
CA MET A 136 9.77 7.42 -9.44
C MET A 136 10.32 6.87 -8.13
N TRP A 137 9.64 5.89 -7.53
CA TRP A 137 10.17 5.14 -6.41
C TRP A 137 10.87 3.89 -6.96
N ASN A 138 12.20 3.91 -7.01
CA ASN A 138 13.02 2.96 -7.75
C ASN A 138 12.62 2.89 -9.24
N ASP A 139 11.86 1.88 -9.64
CA ASP A 139 11.34 1.66 -10.98
C ASP A 139 9.80 1.77 -11.07
N ILE A 140 9.13 2.18 -9.99
CA ILE A 140 7.67 2.31 -9.93
C ILE A 140 7.27 3.78 -10.03
N PRO A 141 6.50 4.19 -11.06
CA PRO A 141 5.96 5.54 -11.16
C PRO A 141 4.76 5.71 -10.23
N ILE A 142 4.74 6.83 -9.51
CA ILE A 142 3.65 7.22 -8.60
C ILE A 142 3.23 8.65 -8.95
N GLY A 143 1.92 8.86 -9.13
CA GLY A 143 1.32 10.18 -9.35
C GLY A 143 0.71 10.76 -8.08
N PHE A 144 1.10 11.98 -7.72
CA PHE A 144 0.50 12.74 -6.62
C PHE A 144 -0.31 13.92 -7.16
N ASN A 145 -1.40 14.31 -6.51
CA ASN A 145 -2.18 15.45 -7.02
C ASN A 145 -1.45 16.77 -6.79
N SER A 146 -0.71 16.88 -5.68
CA SER A 146 0.01 18.08 -5.25
C SER A 146 1.47 17.79 -4.87
N SER A 147 2.32 18.82 -4.83
CA SER A 147 3.70 18.66 -4.34
C SER A 147 3.72 18.32 -2.85
N PHE A 148 2.77 18.87 -2.09
CA PHE A 148 2.61 18.57 -0.67
C PHE A 148 2.35 17.09 -0.38
N GLU A 149 1.51 16.42 -1.19
CA GLU A 149 1.27 14.97 -1.02
C GLU A 149 2.51 14.13 -1.34
N LYS A 150 3.28 14.52 -2.36
CA LYS A 150 4.57 13.89 -2.68
C LYS A 150 5.54 14.02 -1.50
N ASP A 151 5.67 15.23 -0.94
CA ASP A 151 6.59 15.49 0.17
C ASP A 151 6.17 14.70 1.43
N GLN A 152 4.87 14.60 1.71
CA GLN A 152 4.35 13.75 2.78
C GLN A 152 4.70 12.27 2.60
N PHE A 153 4.60 11.74 1.37
CA PHE A 153 5.00 10.38 1.06
C PHE A 153 6.50 10.16 1.31
N LEU A 154 7.36 11.09 0.90
CA LEU A 154 8.80 11.04 1.15
C LEU A 154 9.14 11.11 2.65
N GLU A 155 8.32 11.78 3.45
CA GLU A 155 8.41 11.78 4.92
C GLU A 155 7.83 10.51 5.58
N GLY A 156 7.33 9.54 4.80
CA GLY A 156 6.79 8.29 5.31
C GLY A 156 5.33 8.35 5.77
N LYS A 157 4.60 9.43 5.44
CA LYS A 157 3.17 9.58 5.76
C LYS A 157 2.32 8.95 4.68
N ALA A 158 1.37 8.11 5.09
CA ALA A 158 0.45 7.48 4.15
C ALA A 158 -0.47 8.52 3.49
N PRO A 159 -0.69 8.44 2.17
CA PRO A 159 -1.66 9.29 1.51
C PRO A 159 -3.06 9.00 2.04
N GLN A 160 -3.87 10.06 2.15
CA GLN A 160 -5.27 9.97 2.56
C GLN A 160 -6.23 9.81 1.37
N GLY A 161 -5.69 9.82 0.14
CA GLY A 161 -6.47 9.66 -1.07
C GLY A 161 -6.98 8.22 -1.26
N VAL A 162 -7.92 8.08 -2.19
CA VAL A 162 -8.38 6.81 -2.73
C VAL A 162 -7.88 6.65 -4.16
N GLY A 163 -7.84 5.42 -4.65
CA GLY A 163 -7.41 5.11 -6.01
C GLY A 163 -5.97 4.61 -6.09
N TYR A 164 -5.58 4.29 -7.32
CA TYR A 164 -4.40 3.50 -7.61
C TYR A 164 -3.09 4.02 -7.01
N ASP A 165 -2.75 5.29 -7.27
CA ASP A 165 -1.51 5.88 -6.76
C ASP A 165 -1.44 5.85 -5.22
N ALA A 166 -2.58 6.01 -4.56
CA ALA A 166 -2.68 5.92 -3.11
C ALA A 166 -2.51 4.48 -2.61
N ASP A 167 -3.03 3.48 -3.34
CA ASP A 167 -2.85 2.06 -3.03
C ASP A 167 -1.38 1.63 -3.14
N ILE A 168 -0.72 1.99 -4.25
CA ILE A 168 0.73 1.75 -4.42
C ILE A 168 1.51 2.41 -3.29
N SER A 169 1.29 3.70 -3.05
CA SER A 169 2.01 4.47 -2.04
C SER A 169 1.86 3.85 -0.64
N ARG A 170 0.65 3.40 -0.28
CA ARG A 170 0.40 2.69 0.98
C ARG A 170 1.12 1.35 1.04
N ALA A 171 1.14 0.59 -0.05
CA ALA A 171 1.85 -0.68 -0.13
C ALA A 171 3.37 -0.51 -0.01
N ILE A 172 3.94 0.48 -0.70
CA ILE A 172 5.37 0.83 -0.62
C ILE A 172 5.75 1.22 0.81
N LEU A 173 4.99 2.14 1.43
CA LEU A 173 5.26 2.55 2.81
C LEU A 173 5.14 1.39 3.80
N LYS A 174 4.23 0.43 3.55
CA LYS A 174 4.13 -0.78 4.36
C LYS A 174 5.39 -1.64 4.23
N VAL A 175 5.91 -1.83 3.01
CA VAL A 175 7.17 -2.56 2.75
C VAL A 175 8.35 -1.87 3.43
N GLU A 176 8.52 -0.57 3.21
CA GLU A 176 9.61 0.23 3.80
C GLU A 176 9.60 0.16 5.34
N ASN A 177 8.43 0.33 5.96
CA ASN A 177 8.30 0.22 7.41
C ASN A 177 8.65 -1.17 7.94
N LYS A 178 8.27 -2.25 7.23
CA LYS A 178 8.62 -3.62 7.62
C LYS A 178 10.12 -3.88 7.44
N LYS A 179 10.70 -3.42 6.33
CA LYS A 179 12.13 -3.52 6.03
C LYS A 179 12.97 -2.78 7.08
N MET A 180 12.62 -1.54 7.40
CA MET A 180 13.29 -0.76 8.46
C MET A 180 13.25 -1.47 9.82
N ARG A 181 12.10 -2.04 10.21
CA ARG A 181 11.97 -2.78 11.47
C ARG A 181 12.82 -4.06 11.49
N LEU A 182 12.88 -4.78 10.37
CA LEU A 182 13.72 -5.97 10.23
C LEU A 182 15.21 -5.60 10.35
N ILE A 183 15.65 -4.59 9.59
CA ILE A 183 17.02 -4.07 9.63
C ILE A 183 17.40 -3.64 11.05
N SER A 184 16.53 -2.87 11.71
CA SER A 184 16.74 -2.43 13.10
C SER A 184 16.89 -3.61 14.07
N LEU A 185 16.06 -4.65 13.94
CA LEU A 185 16.15 -5.85 14.77
C LEU A 185 17.47 -6.59 14.55
N ILE A 186 17.89 -6.77 13.29
CA ILE A 186 19.16 -7.42 12.95
C ILE A 186 20.34 -6.63 13.52
N LYS A 187 20.32 -5.29 13.41
CA LYS A 187 21.38 -4.42 13.95
C LYS A 187 21.51 -4.53 15.46
N THR A 188 20.38 -4.52 16.17
CA THR A 188 20.36 -4.40 17.63
C THR A 188 20.44 -5.74 18.35
N LYS A 189 19.85 -6.80 17.78
CA LYS A 189 19.70 -8.12 18.43
C LYS A 189 19.87 -9.26 17.42
N PRO A 190 21.06 -9.42 16.82
CA PRO A 190 21.27 -10.41 15.76
C PRO A 190 20.98 -11.85 16.19
N GLY A 191 21.27 -12.23 17.45
CA GLY A 191 20.99 -13.58 17.95
C GLY A 191 19.50 -13.96 18.07
N LYS A 192 18.55 -13.02 17.88
CA LYS A 192 17.10 -13.31 17.96
C LYS A 192 16.54 -13.90 16.66
N ILE A 193 17.12 -15.00 16.19
CA ILE A 193 16.81 -15.61 14.89
C ILE A 193 15.31 -15.91 14.70
N ILE A 194 14.63 -16.45 15.71
CA ILE A 194 13.18 -16.73 15.65
C ILE A 194 12.36 -15.44 15.40
N CYS A 195 12.72 -14.35 16.09
CA CYS A 195 12.05 -13.06 15.90
C CYS A 195 12.38 -12.44 14.54
N ILE A 196 13.62 -12.59 14.09
CA ILE A 196 14.06 -12.12 12.77
C ILE A 196 13.30 -12.86 11.69
N ASN A 197 13.22 -14.20 11.75
CA ASN A 197 12.46 -15.00 10.78
C ASN A 197 10.99 -14.57 10.72
N LYS A 198 10.34 -14.33 11.86
CA LYS A 198 8.96 -13.80 11.88
C LYS A 198 8.84 -12.44 11.18
N LYS A 199 9.84 -11.56 11.33
CA LYS A 199 9.88 -10.25 10.65
C LYS A 199 10.18 -10.37 9.15
N VAL A 200 11.00 -11.34 8.75
CA VAL A 200 11.22 -11.70 7.35
C VAL A 200 9.90 -12.16 6.71
N GLU A 201 9.14 -13.02 7.37
CA GLU A 201 7.81 -13.44 6.87
C GLU A 201 6.82 -12.27 6.78
N GLU A 202 6.81 -11.37 7.76
CA GLU A 202 5.99 -10.15 7.70
C GLU A 202 6.37 -9.25 6.51
N LEU A 203 7.67 -9.15 6.19
CA LEU A 203 8.17 -8.39 5.04
C LEU A 203 7.79 -9.07 3.73
N LEU A 204 7.96 -10.39 3.60
CA LEU A 204 7.54 -11.15 2.41
C LEU A 204 6.05 -10.98 2.14
N ARG A 205 5.19 -11.10 3.17
CA ARG A 205 3.74 -10.86 2.99
C ARG A 205 3.44 -9.45 2.49
N ALA A 206 4.20 -8.45 2.95
CA ALA A 206 4.06 -7.08 2.46
C ALA A 206 4.54 -6.92 1.01
N LEU A 207 5.66 -7.54 0.64
CA LEU A 207 6.21 -7.53 -0.71
C LEU A 207 5.31 -8.24 -1.71
N TYR A 208 4.76 -9.40 -1.35
CA TYR A 208 3.77 -10.09 -2.16
C TYR A 208 2.50 -9.26 -2.33
N GLY A 209 2.04 -8.58 -1.27
CA GLY A 209 0.95 -7.63 -1.38
C GLY A 209 1.26 -6.46 -2.31
N LEU A 210 2.47 -5.90 -2.25
CA LEU A 210 2.91 -4.86 -3.19
C LEU A 210 2.92 -5.39 -4.63
N LYS A 211 3.51 -6.57 -4.86
CA LYS A 211 3.53 -7.23 -6.18
C LYS A 211 2.12 -7.44 -6.73
N THR A 212 1.15 -7.87 -5.91
CA THR A 212 -0.25 -7.98 -6.32
C THR A 212 -0.82 -6.63 -6.76
N VAL A 213 -0.64 -5.56 -5.97
CA VAL A 213 -1.12 -4.21 -6.33
C VAL A 213 -0.46 -3.72 -7.62
N LEU A 214 0.83 -3.98 -7.83
CA LEU A 214 1.52 -3.60 -9.07
C LEU A 214 1.00 -4.39 -10.28
N ASN A 215 0.83 -5.70 -10.15
CA ASN A 215 0.32 -6.59 -11.20
C ASN A 215 -1.12 -6.25 -11.62
N GLU A 216 -1.98 -5.94 -10.65
CA GLU A 216 -3.36 -5.48 -10.90
C GLU A 216 -3.40 -4.23 -11.81
N ASN A 217 -2.29 -3.51 -11.89
CA ASN A 217 -2.17 -2.26 -12.62
C ASN A 217 -1.09 -2.32 -13.71
N LEU A 218 -0.68 -3.53 -14.10
CA LEU A 218 0.25 -3.78 -15.21
C LEU A 218 1.61 -3.08 -15.04
N ILE A 219 2.05 -2.87 -13.79
CA ILE A 219 3.39 -2.35 -13.50
C ILE A 219 4.31 -3.50 -13.14
N GLU A 220 5.36 -3.69 -13.93
CA GLU A 220 6.44 -4.61 -13.62
C GLU A 220 7.55 -3.86 -12.86
N SER A 221 8.04 -4.44 -11.76
CA SER A 221 9.11 -3.85 -10.95
C SER A 221 10.22 -4.88 -10.71
N SER A 222 11.32 -4.69 -11.42
CA SER A 222 12.57 -5.42 -11.23
C SER A 222 13.10 -5.28 -9.79
N HIS A 223 12.91 -4.09 -9.20
CA HIS A 223 13.27 -3.84 -7.80
C HIS A 223 12.47 -4.72 -6.84
N THR A 224 11.15 -4.80 -7.02
CA THR A 224 10.26 -5.57 -6.15
C THR A 224 10.56 -7.06 -6.24
N GLU A 225 10.75 -7.60 -7.45
CA GLU A 225 11.11 -9.01 -7.65
C GLU A 225 12.45 -9.35 -7.01
N LYS A 226 13.46 -8.50 -7.21
CA LYS A 226 14.77 -8.68 -6.58
C LYS A 226 14.66 -8.65 -5.06
N LEU A 227 13.88 -7.74 -4.50
CA LEU A 227 13.70 -7.62 -3.05
C LEU A 227 12.94 -8.82 -2.47
N ILE A 228 11.98 -9.40 -3.21
CA ILE A 228 11.34 -10.67 -2.84
C ILE A 228 12.39 -11.77 -2.77
N LYS A 229 13.15 -11.98 -3.85
CA LYS A 229 14.19 -13.03 -3.91
C LYS A 229 15.22 -12.89 -2.78
N ASP A 230 15.77 -11.68 -2.60
CA ASP A 230 16.74 -11.38 -1.53
C ASP A 230 16.13 -11.69 -0.13
N THR A 231 14.83 -11.44 0.06
CA THR A 231 14.15 -11.71 1.34
C THR A 231 13.86 -13.19 1.54
N GLU A 232 13.59 -13.94 0.47
CA GLU A 232 13.44 -15.40 0.51
C GLU A 232 14.75 -16.12 0.83
N GLU A 233 15.86 -15.67 0.24
CA GLU A 233 17.20 -16.16 0.58
C GLU A 233 17.49 -15.97 2.08
N LEU A 234 17.16 -14.78 2.62
CA LEU A 234 17.30 -14.51 4.07
C LEU A 234 16.38 -15.39 4.93
N ARG A 235 15.16 -15.68 4.46
CA ARG A 235 14.22 -16.58 5.15
C ARG A 235 14.78 -17.99 5.24
N MET A 236 15.29 -18.51 4.12
CA MET A 236 15.90 -19.84 4.08
C MET A 236 17.10 -19.95 5.01
N TYR A 237 17.97 -18.93 5.02
CA TYR A 237 19.09 -18.87 5.96
C TYR A 237 18.63 -18.91 7.42
N CYS A 238 17.65 -18.08 7.79
CA CYS A 238 17.08 -18.08 9.14
C CYS A 238 16.44 -19.43 9.51
N PHE A 239 15.75 -20.08 8.57
CA PHE A 239 15.16 -21.40 8.76
C PHE A 239 16.22 -22.46 9.01
N ASN A 240 17.30 -22.50 8.21
CA ASN A 240 18.39 -23.45 8.36
C ASN A 240 19.09 -23.30 9.71
N ILE A 241 19.31 -22.07 10.16
CA ILE A 241 19.83 -21.81 11.52
C ILE A 241 18.86 -22.32 12.59
N MET A 242 17.56 -22.06 12.46
CA MET A 242 16.57 -22.53 13.43
C MET A 242 16.53 -24.07 13.51
N GLU A 243 16.64 -24.77 12.39
CA GLU A 243 16.70 -26.23 12.35
C GLU A 243 18.01 -26.76 12.96
N PHE A 244 19.14 -26.09 12.72
CA PHE A 244 20.38 -26.39 13.42
C PHE A 244 20.23 -26.24 14.94
N MET A 245 19.62 -25.15 15.41
CA MET A 245 19.40 -24.92 16.85
C MET A 245 18.50 -26.00 17.50
N LYS A 246 17.59 -26.62 16.75
CA LYS A 246 16.71 -27.68 17.26
C LYS A 246 17.35 -29.07 17.19
N CYS A 247 17.94 -29.41 16.05
CA CYS A 247 18.28 -30.77 15.69
C CYS A 247 19.80 -30.99 15.59
N LEU A 248 20.61 -29.95 15.79
CA LEU A 248 22.06 -29.91 15.55
C LEU A 248 22.47 -30.41 14.16
N LYS A 249 21.56 -30.38 13.19
CA LYS A 249 21.83 -30.70 11.80
C LYS A 249 22.42 -29.46 11.14
N TRP A 250 23.73 -29.49 10.92
CA TRP A 250 24.41 -28.45 10.17
C TRP A 250 24.07 -28.59 8.68
N ASP A 251 23.81 -27.45 8.04
CA ASP A 251 23.58 -27.36 6.60
C ASP A 251 24.68 -26.48 6.01
N ASP A 252 25.43 -27.00 5.02
CA ASP A 252 26.57 -26.32 4.42
C ASP A 252 26.17 -24.98 3.75
N SER A 253 24.88 -24.78 3.46
CA SER A 253 24.33 -23.50 3.02
C SER A 253 24.44 -22.39 4.07
N ILE A 254 24.52 -22.72 5.37
CA ILE A 254 24.77 -21.75 6.45
C ILE A 254 26.16 -21.15 6.31
N ASP A 255 27.15 -21.99 5.98
CA ASP A 255 28.55 -21.56 5.88
C ASP A 255 28.85 -20.77 4.60
N THR A 256 28.15 -21.12 3.53
CA THR A 256 28.32 -20.52 2.22
C THR A 256 27.36 -19.34 1.98
N PHE A 257 26.50 -19.03 2.95
CA PHE A 257 25.51 -17.96 2.84
C PHE A 257 26.19 -16.61 2.56
N ARG A 258 25.72 -15.94 1.51
CA ARG A 258 26.12 -14.58 1.17
C ARG A 258 24.94 -13.65 1.43
N VAL A 259 25.19 -12.58 2.17
CA VAL A 259 24.15 -11.60 2.49
C VAL A 259 23.64 -10.95 1.19
N PRO A 260 22.34 -11.05 0.89
CA PRO A 260 21.78 -10.47 -0.32
C PRO A 260 21.93 -8.95 -0.36
N SER A 261 22.01 -8.39 -1.57
CA SER A 261 22.33 -6.98 -1.78
C SER A 261 21.37 -6.01 -1.07
N SER A 262 20.09 -6.38 -0.97
CA SER A 262 19.06 -5.59 -0.29
C SER A 262 19.26 -5.45 1.23
N PHE A 263 20.08 -6.32 1.83
CA PHE A 263 20.40 -6.35 3.26
C PHE A 263 21.88 -6.08 3.55
N LYS A 264 22.63 -5.58 2.57
CA LYS A 264 24.08 -5.32 2.71
C LYS A 264 24.43 -4.40 3.89
N THR A 265 23.51 -3.52 4.30
CA THR A 265 23.72 -2.61 5.45
C THR A 265 23.77 -3.31 6.82
N VAL A 266 23.45 -4.60 6.88
CA VAL A 266 23.47 -5.43 8.09
C VAL A 266 24.28 -6.71 7.89
N ASP A 267 25.17 -6.71 6.90
CA ASP A 267 25.97 -7.86 6.51
C ASP A 267 26.79 -8.43 7.66
N LEU A 268 27.55 -7.58 8.36
CA LEU A 268 28.37 -7.95 9.51
C LEU A 268 27.53 -8.57 10.62
N GLN A 269 26.34 -8.03 10.90
CA GLN A 269 25.48 -8.55 11.96
C GLN A 269 24.87 -9.91 11.58
N ILE A 270 24.51 -10.11 10.31
CA ILE A 270 24.01 -11.40 9.82
C ILE A 270 25.12 -12.46 9.85
N LEU A 271 26.34 -12.11 9.46
CA LEU A 271 27.48 -13.01 9.49
C LEU A 271 27.91 -13.35 10.93
N ARG A 272 27.88 -12.39 11.86
CA ARG A 272 28.13 -12.66 13.29
C ARG A 272 27.14 -13.64 13.91
N MET A 273 25.89 -13.70 13.42
CA MET A 273 24.94 -14.74 13.88
C MET A 273 25.51 -16.15 13.70
N ARG A 274 26.25 -16.39 12.61
CA ARG A 274 26.89 -17.69 12.35
C ARG A 274 27.99 -17.98 13.36
N GLU A 275 28.81 -17.00 13.69
CA GLU A 275 29.91 -17.13 14.65
C GLU A 275 29.37 -17.41 16.06
N ASP A 276 28.31 -16.73 16.49
CA ASP A 276 27.68 -16.95 17.80
C ASP A 276 27.10 -18.36 17.96
N LEU A 277 26.64 -19.00 16.88
CA LEU A 277 26.14 -20.38 16.91
C LEU A 277 27.22 -21.42 17.20
N SER A 278 28.50 -21.10 16.94
CA SER A 278 29.63 -22.00 17.19
C SER A 278 29.83 -22.31 18.69
N TYR A 279 29.28 -21.47 19.57
CA TYR A 279 29.30 -21.63 21.03
C TYR A 279 28.12 -22.43 21.60
N ILE A 280 27.12 -22.81 20.79
CA ILE A 280 26.02 -23.67 21.26
C ILE A 280 26.62 -25.05 21.59
N PRO A 281 26.52 -25.53 22.84
CA PRO A 281 27.08 -26.82 23.21
C PRO A 281 26.47 -27.91 22.32
N ARG A 282 27.32 -28.64 21.58
CA ARG A 282 26.94 -29.77 20.70
C ARG A 282 26.29 -30.96 21.43
N LYS A 283 25.90 -30.80 22.69
CA LYS A 283 25.13 -31.80 23.43
C LYS A 283 23.66 -31.63 23.06
N CYS A 284 23.26 -32.25 21.95
CA CYS A 284 21.85 -32.49 21.70
C CYS A 284 21.31 -33.30 22.87
N SER A 285 20.28 -32.79 23.52
CA SER A 285 19.48 -33.59 24.45
C SER A 285 19.00 -34.82 23.68
N ARG A 286 19.32 -36.03 24.19
CA ARG A 286 18.91 -37.30 23.59
C ARG A 286 17.40 -37.28 23.31
N ASN A 287 16.61 -36.72 24.21
CA ASN A 287 15.16 -36.58 24.09
C ASN A 287 14.71 -35.73 22.90
N VAL A 288 15.49 -34.72 22.48
CA VAL A 288 15.16 -33.89 21.32
C VAL A 288 15.39 -34.67 20.02
N ILE A 289 16.48 -35.42 19.94
CA ILE A 289 16.75 -36.32 18.81
C ILE A 289 15.68 -37.42 18.73
N THR A 290 15.36 -38.06 19.86
CA THR A 290 14.34 -39.13 19.90
C THR A 290 12.99 -38.59 19.44
N LYS A 291 12.58 -37.41 19.91
CA LYS A 291 11.30 -36.79 19.51
C LYS A 291 11.27 -36.39 18.03
N TYR A 292 12.38 -35.89 17.50
CA TYR A 292 12.50 -35.59 16.06
C TYR A 292 12.42 -36.86 15.20
N LEU A 293 13.11 -37.93 15.60
CA LEU A 293 13.03 -39.24 14.93
C LEU A 293 11.62 -39.84 15.03
N GLU A 294 10.95 -39.73 16.18
CA GLU A 294 9.56 -40.16 16.35
C GLU A 294 8.60 -39.40 15.44
N GLU A 295 8.79 -38.09 15.23
CA GLU A 295 7.98 -37.30 14.30
C GLU A 295 8.26 -37.62 12.83
N LEU A 296 9.52 -37.88 12.47
CA LEU A 296 9.94 -38.26 11.11
C LEU A 296 9.48 -39.67 10.71
N LEU A 297 9.59 -40.62 11.65
CA LEU A 297 9.20 -42.01 11.45
C LEU A 297 7.70 -42.21 11.67
N ARG A 298 6.98 -41.19 12.16
CA ARG A 298 5.52 -41.25 12.28
C ARG A 298 4.93 -41.39 10.89
N PRO A 299 4.15 -42.45 10.62
CA PRO A 299 3.45 -42.59 9.35
C PRO A 299 2.57 -41.36 9.15
N LYS A 300 2.85 -40.55 8.12
CA LYS A 300 1.99 -39.44 7.76
C LYS A 300 0.63 -40.03 7.38
N LYS A 301 -0.41 -39.78 8.17
CA LYS A 301 -1.78 -40.16 7.79
C LYS A 301 -2.02 -39.64 6.38
N PRO A 302 -2.43 -40.48 5.42
CA PRO A 302 -2.72 -40.01 4.07
C PRO A 302 -3.82 -38.95 4.18
N ILE A 303 -3.50 -37.71 3.79
CA ILE A 303 -4.50 -36.68 3.63
C ILE A 303 -5.18 -36.98 2.30
N ILE A 304 -6.25 -37.76 2.35
CA ILE A 304 -7.13 -37.96 1.20
C ILE A 304 -7.80 -36.60 0.94
N LYS A 305 -7.20 -35.77 0.08
CA LYS A 305 -7.80 -34.53 -0.46
C LYS A 305 -8.64 -34.82 -1.70
N VAL A 306 -9.44 -35.87 -1.65
CA VAL A 306 -10.44 -36.10 -2.70
C VAL A 306 -11.74 -35.52 -2.15
N PRO A 307 -12.40 -34.57 -2.84
CA PRO A 307 -13.76 -34.22 -2.46
C PRO A 307 -14.58 -35.50 -2.50
N PHE A 308 -15.26 -35.80 -1.40
CA PHE A 308 -16.31 -36.81 -1.39
C PHE A 308 -17.33 -36.36 -2.43
N ILE A 309 -17.27 -36.94 -3.63
CA ILE A 309 -18.33 -36.81 -4.62
C ILE A 309 -19.42 -37.76 -4.12
N PRO A 310 -20.57 -37.26 -3.60
CA PRO A 310 -21.69 -38.14 -3.35
C PRO A 310 -22.04 -38.81 -4.68
N VAL A 311 -22.18 -40.13 -4.63
CA VAL A 311 -22.44 -41.03 -5.76
C VAL A 311 -23.58 -40.47 -6.61
N LEU A 312 -23.24 -39.77 -7.69
CA LEU A 312 -24.15 -39.33 -8.77
C LEU A 312 -24.03 -40.26 -9.99
N PHE A 313 -23.58 -41.50 -9.79
CA PHE A 313 -23.36 -42.49 -10.84
C PHE A 313 -24.29 -43.70 -10.74
N ASP A 314 -25.57 -43.47 -10.44
CA ASP A 314 -26.61 -44.50 -10.64
C ASP A 314 -27.66 -44.12 -11.69
N ILE A 315 -27.70 -42.85 -12.15
CA ILE A 315 -28.67 -42.43 -13.19
C ILE A 315 -28.05 -42.53 -14.59
N ALA A 316 -26.72 -42.48 -14.71
CA ALA A 316 -26.04 -42.54 -16.01
C ALA A 316 -25.80 -43.97 -16.53
N ARG A 317 -25.97 -45.00 -15.69
CA ARG A 317 -25.73 -46.40 -16.10
C ARG A 317 -26.73 -46.87 -17.16
N ASP A 318 -27.95 -46.36 -17.11
CA ASP A 318 -29.01 -46.71 -18.07
C ASP A 318 -28.84 -46.03 -19.44
N TYR A 319 -27.97 -45.01 -19.55
CA TYR A 319 -27.77 -44.24 -20.78
C TYR A 319 -26.42 -44.49 -21.47
N ILE A 320 -25.56 -45.36 -20.91
CA ILE A 320 -24.29 -45.75 -21.53
C ILE A 320 -24.47 -47.10 -22.22
N SER A 321 -24.65 -47.06 -23.54
CA SER A 321 -24.57 -48.24 -24.39
C SER A 321 -23.10 -48.55 -24.67
N TYR A 322 -22.59 -49.65 -24.13
CA TYR A 322 -21.24 -50.12 -24.44
C TYR A 322 -21.25 -50.81 -25.82
N PRO A 323 -20.21 -50.61 -26.65
CA PRO A 323 -20.05 -51.39 -27.88
C PRO A 323 -19.91 -52.87 -27.54
N ALA A 324 -20.45 -53.74 -28.40
CA ALA A 324 -20.38 -55.19 -28.21
C ALA A 324 -18.92 -55.65 -28.07
N GLU A 325 -18.66 -56.58 -27.14
CA GLU A 325 -17.32 -57.07 -26.83
C GLU A 325 -16.60 -57.56 -28.09
N ASP A 326 -15.49 -56.91 -28.42
CA ASP A 326 -14.56 -57.42 -29.43
C ASP A 326 -13.93 -58.72 -28.91
N ARG A 327 -14.07 -59.81 -29.67
CA ARG A 327 -13.53 -61.15 -29.36
C ARG A 327 -12.03 -61.17 -29.00
N LYS A 328 -11.28 -60.11 -29.33
CA LYS A 328 -9.86 -59.94 -29.00
C LYS A 328 -9.59 -59.63 -27.53
N MET A 329 -10.51 -58.97 -26.81
CA MET A 329 -10.32 -58.62 -25.40
C MET A 329 -10.48 -59.84 -24.48
N SER A 330 -11.42 -60.73 -24.78
CA SER A 330 -11.65 -61.97 -24.03
C SER A 330 -10.51 -62.98 -24.18
N GLU A 331 -9.78 -62.99 -25.30
CA GLU A 331 -8.53 -63.75 -25.45
C GLU A 331 -7.35 -63.18 -24.64
N LEU A 332 -7.29 -61.85 -24.49
CA LEU A 332 -6.28 -61.17 -23.67
C LEU A 332 -6.45 -61.48 -22.17
N PHE A 333 -7.67 -61.51 -21.66
CA PHE A 333 -7.95 -61.86 -20.26
C PHE A 333 -7.69 -63.34 -19.96
N LYS A 334 -7.90 -64.25 -20.93
CA LYS A 334 -7.52 -65.66 -20.78
C LYS A 334 -6.01 -65.86 -20.69
N LYS A 335 -5.21 -65.06 -21.42
CA LYS A 335 -3.73 -65.09 -21.33
C LYS A 335 -3.19 -64.54 -20.00
N LEU A 336 -3.95 -63.68 -19.31
CA LEU A 336 -3.57 -63.08 -18.03
C LEU A 336 -3.94 -63.93 -16.80
N HIS A 337 -4.67 -65.04 -16.96
CA HIS A 337 -5.09 -65.91 -15.86
C HIS A 337 -4.45 -67.31 -15.87
N ILE A 338 -3.37 -67.52 -16.64
CA ILE A 338 -2.55 -68.74 -16.56
C ILE A 338 -1.14 -68.34 -16.13
N GLN A 339 -0.91 -68.29 -14.81
CA GLN A 339 0.30 -68.73 -14.12
C GLN A 339 0.12 -68.47 -12.62
N ASN A 340 -0.39 -69.48 -11.94
CA ASN A 340 -0.13 -69.78 -10.53
C ASN A 340 -0.39 -71.29 -10.39
N ASP A 341 0.57 -72.07 -10.87
CA ASP A 341 0.89 -73.37 -10.24
C ASP A 341 2.07 -73.13 -9.29
#